data_AF-A0A1F7JQL0-F1
#
_entry.id   AF-A0A1F7JQL0-F1
#
_cell.length_a   1.000
_cell.length_b   1.000
_cell.length_c   1.000
_cell.angle_alpha   90.00
_cell.angle_beta   90.00
_cell.angle_gamma   90.00
#
_symmetry.space_group_name_H-M   'P 1'
#
loop_
_entity.id
_entity.type
_entity.pdbx_description
1 polymer ?
#
loop_
_entity_poly.entity_id
_entity_poly.type
_entity_poly.pdbx_seq_one_letter_code
_entity_poly.pdbx_strand_id
1 'polypeptide(L)'
;MVVNYRLFVGQSLLAPSGVKKESDPGCLNLFGYTGKFVAREARRNRKCDGIILDPPKFGRGPNGELWKIEESLPKLLQSCKNLLSDSPKFIALTTYALRLSSTSLGNLMQEIFKTTVTSGELTVKEKNRDRMLPSAIYSRIAF
;
A
#
# COMPACT_ATOMS: atom_id res chain seq x y z
N MET A 1 -16.40 10.56 11.06
CA MET A 1 -15.16 11.10 10.46
C MET A 1 -15.01 10.50 9.07
N VAL A 2 -15.53 11.20 8.05
CA VAL A 2 -15.39 10.79 6.64
C VAL A 2 -14.04 11.27 6.17
N VAL A 3 -13.04 10.39 6.17
CA VAL A 3 -11.74 10.72 5.58
C VAL A 3 -11.88 10.48 4.09
N ASN A 4 -11.99 11.56 3.32
CA ASN A 4 -12.02 11.52 1.86
C ASN A 4 -10.61 11.17 1.35
N TYR A 5 -10.36 9.89 1.07
CA TYR A 5 -9.19 9.49 0.29
C TYR A 5 -9.56 9.47 -1.20
N ARG A 6 -8.89 10.27 -2.02
CA ARG A 6 -8.91 10.14 -3.48
C ARG A 6 -7.88 9.06 -3.84
N LEU A 7 -8.34 7.82 -3.99
CA LEU A 7 -7.51 6.72 -4.51
C LEU A 7 -7.07 7.07 -5.94
N PHE A 8 -5.80 7.38 -6.13
CA PHE A 8 -5.17 7.33 -7.45
C PHE A 8 -4.68 5.90 -7.67
N VAL A 9 -5.48 5.12 -8.41
CA VAL A 9 -5.14 3.77 -8.86
C VAL A 9 -3.98 3.88 -9.84
N GLY A 10 -2.82 3.35 -9.47
CA GLY A 10 -1.66 3.25 -10.35
C GLY A 10 -1.79 2.10 -11.35
N GLN A 11 -2.84 2.10 -12.17
CA GLN A 11 -2.73 1.49 -13.49
C GLN A 11 -2.36 2.60 -14.46
N SER A 12 -1.20 2.45 -15.09
CA SER A 12 -0.73 3.27 -16.19
C SER A 12 -1.71 3.21 -17.36
N LEU A 13 -2.76 4.03 -17.28
CA LEU A 13 -3.50 4.64 -18.39
C LEU A 13 -4.30 5.78 -17.74
N LEU A 14 -3.91 7.02 -18.04
CA LEU A 14 -4.58 8.28 -17.70
C LEU A 14 -4.26 8.87 -16.30
N ALA A 15 -2.99 9.18 -16.04
CA ALA A 15 -2.68 10.37 -15.24
C ALA A 15 -2.51 11.55 -16.22
N PRO A 16 -3.30 12.64 -16.13
CA PRO A 16 -3.12 13.80 -16.98
C PRO A 16 -1.73 14.39 -16.75
N SER A 17 -1.03 14.66 -17.84
CA SER A 17 0.28 15.33 -17.89
C SER A 17 0.18 16.68 -17.18
N GLY A 18 0.72 16.77 -15.95
CA GLY A 18 0.78 18.05 -15.22
C GLY A 18 0.67 18.01 -13.69
N VAL A 19 0.43 16.86 -13.05
CA VAL A 19 0.37 16.79 -11.58
C VAL A 19 1.79 16.85 -10.99
N LYS A 20 2.16 18.00 -10.40
CA LYS A 20 3.40 18.14 -9.62
C LYS A 20 3.35 17.21 -8.41
N LYS A 21 4.40 16.39 -8.24
CA LYS A 21 4.66 15.61 -7.03
C LYS A 21 5.14 16.56 -5.94
N GLU A 22 4.22 17.07 -5.14
CA GLU A 22 4.56 17.95 -4.02
C GLU A 22 5.10 17.11 -2.84
N SER A 23 6.31 17.43 -2.39
CA SER A 23 7.00 16.73 -1.31
C SER A 23 6.92 17.56 -0.03
N ASP A 24 6.00 17.19 0.86
CA ASP A 24 5.85 17.81 2.18
C ASP A 24 6.98 17.33 3.13
N PRO A 25 7.70 18.23 3.82
CA PRO A 25 8.76 17.88 4.77
C PRO A 25 8.31 17.09 6.01
N GLY A 26 6.99 16.98 6.28
CA GLY A 26 6.41 16.20 7.40
C GLY A 26 5.86 14.81 7.03
N CYS A 27 6.19 14.30 5.84
CA CYS A 27 5.83 12.97 5.32
C CYS A 27 4.37 12.54 5.50
N LEU A 28 3.45 13.36 4.99
CA LEU A 28 2.13 12.91 4.57
C LEU A 28 2.16 12.72 3.04
N ASN A 29 1.73 11.54 2.58
CA ASN A 29 1.65 11.05 1.19
C ASN A 29 2.90 10.33 0.68
N LEU A 30 2.75 9.08 0.22
CA LEU A 30 3.42 8.65 -1.01
C LEU A 30 2.76 7.43 -1.67
N PHE A 31 2.34 7.63 -2.92
CA PHE A 31 1.70 6.65 -3.80
C PHE A 31 2.74 5.78 -4.53
N GLY A 32 2.46 4.48 -4.65
CA GLY A 32 3.14 3.58 -5.59
C GLY A 32 4.57 3.20 -5.21
N TYR A 33 4.74 2.50 -4.08
CA TYR A 33 6.05 1.95 -3.73
C TYR A 33 6.42 0.77 -4.63
N THR A 34 7.35 1.01 -5.55
CA THR A 34 8.22 -0.04 -6.09
C THR A 34 9.30 -0.35 -5.06
N GLY A 35 9.81 -1.59 -5.00
CA GLY A 35 10.90 -1.97 -4.09
C GLY A 35 12.14 -1.05 -4.18
N LYS A 36 12.37 -0.40 -5.34
CA LYS A 36 13.43 0.62 -5.56
C LYS A 36 13.32 1.77 -4.59
N PHE A 37 12.11 2.27 -4.41
CA PHE A 37 11.87 3.47 -3.64
C PHE A 37 12.10 3.18 -2.14
N VAL A 38 11.55 2.08 -1.62
CA VAL A 38 11.73 1.68 -0.22
C VAL A 38 13.21 1.50 0.12
N ALA A 39 13.96 0.77 -0.72
CA ALA A 39 15.39 0.58 -0.52
C ALA A 39 16.18 1.89 -0.55
N ARG A 40 15.78 2.85 -1.39
CA ARG A 40 16.41 4.16 -1.48
C ARG A 40 16.15 5.03 -0.26
N GLU A 41 14.91 5.10 0.22
CA GLU A 41 14.58 5.92 1.40
C GLU A 41 15.17 5.32 2.67
N ALA A 42 15.29 3.99 2.76
CA ALA A 42 15.99 3.32 3.87
C ALA A 42 17.46 3.73 3.93
N ARG A 43 18.16 3.82 2.78
CA ARG A 43 19.54 4.33 2.71
C ARG A 43 19.67 5.80 3.11
N ARG A 44 18.58 6.57 3.03
CA ARG A 44 18.54 8.00 3.41
C ARG A 44 18.12 8.22 4.86
N ASN A 45 17.92 7.13 5.63
CA ASN A 45 17.42 7.15 7.00
C ASN A 45 16.14 8.00 7.18
N ARG A 46 15.29 8.04 6.14
CA ARG A 46 14.02 8.77 6.19
C ARG A 46 12.99 7.97 6.96
N LYS A 47 12.28 8.65 7.85
CA LYS A 47 11.20 8.09 8.66
C LYS A 47 9.86 8.65 8.21
N CYS A 48 8.82 7.82 8.29
CA CYS A 48 7.47 8.14 7.83
C CYS A 48 6.47 7.89 8.95
N ASP A 49 5.57 8.84 9.17
CA ASP A 49 4.44 8.65 10.09
C ASP A 49 3.32 7.82 9.43
N GLY A 50 3.24 7.79 8.11
CA GLY A 50 2.21 7.04 7.38
C GLY A 50 2.75 6.38 6.11
N ILE A 51 2.26 5.19 5.79
CA ILE A 51 2.61 4.46 4.56
C ILE A 51 1.34 3.96 3.85
N ILE A 52 1.24 4.19 2.53
CA ILE A 52 0.23 3.59 1.65
C ILE A 52 0.94 2.75 0.58
N LEU A 53 0.56 1.48 0.47
CA LEU A 53 1.15 0.51 -0.45
C LEU A 53 0.10 0.03 -1.46
N ASP A 54 0.47 -0.01 -2.73
CA ASP A 54 -0.33 -0.59 -3.81
C ASP A 54 0.59 -1.40 -4.75
N PRO A 55 1.15 -2.52 -4.28
CA PRO A 55 2.10 -3.31 -5.05
C PRO A 55 1.41 -4.02 -6.21
N PRO A 56 2.03 -4.05 -7.41
CA PRO A 56 1.51 -4.81 -8.53
C PRO A 56 1.58 -6.32 -8.22
N LYS A 57 0.69 -7.12 -8.82
CA LYS A 57 0.72 -8.59 -8.70
C LYS A 57 2.03 -9.16 -9.26
N PHE A 58 2.46 -8.66 -10.42
CA PHE A 58 3.68 -9.08 -11.12
C PHE A 58 4.43 -7.86 -11.63
N GLY A 59 5.76 -7.97 -11.70
CA GLY A 59 6.58 -6.92 -12.27
C GLY A 59 8.06 -7.27 -12.26
N ARG A 60 8.89 -6.23 -12.39
CA ARG A 60 10.33 -6.33 -12.18
C ARG A 60 10.75 -5.40 -11.06
N GLY A 61 11.57 -5.92 -10.17
CA GLY A 61 12.18 -5.17 -9.11
C GLY A 61 13.32 -4.27 -9.60
N PRO A 62 13.96 -3.57 -8.66
CA PRO A 62 15.07 -2.69 -8.87
C PRO A 62 16.07 -2.99 -9.97
N ASN A 63 16.60 -4.20 -9.88
CA ASN A 63 17.75 -4.66 -10.60
C ASN A 63 17.33 -5.69 -11.66
N GLY A 64 16.05 -5.66 -12.06
CA GLY A 64 15.47 -6.57 -13.03
C GLY A 64 14.99 -7.90 -12.45
N GLU A 65 15.08 -8.09 -11.13
CA GLU A 65 14.59 -9.30 -10.45
C GLU A 65 13.09 -9.48 -10.66
N LEU A 66 12.64 -10.73 -10.72
CA LEU A 66 11.22 -11.01 -10.86
C LEU A 66 10.49 -10.61 -9.58
N TRP A 67 9.48 -9.75 -9.70
CA TRP A 67 8.57 -9.43 -8.61
C TRP A 67 7.30 -10.25 -8.77
N LYS A 68 6.97 -11.03 -7.74
CA LYS A 68 5.66 -11.64 -7.53
C LYS A 68 5.18 -11.28 -6.14
N ILE A 69 3.95 -10.79 -6.03
CA ILE A 69 3.43 -10.30 -4.76
C ILE A 69 3.46 -11.38 -3.66
N GLU A 70 3.13 -12.63 -3.99
CA GLU A 70 3.09 -13.74 -3.05
C GLU A 70 4.47 -14.05 -2.44
N GLU A 71 5.54 -13.87 -3.22
CA GLU A 71 6.93 -14.15 -2.81
C GLU A 71 7.60 -12.92 -2.18
N SER A 72 7.29 -11.72 -2.68
CA SER A 72 8.07 -10.52 -2.42
C SER A 72 7.43 -9.56 -1.40
N LEU A 73 6.12 -9.67 -1.16
CA LEU A 73 5.39 -8.79 -0.25
C LEU A 73 5.89 -8.85 1.20
N PRO A 74 6.22 -10.01 1.80
CA PRO A 74 6.73 -10.05 3.17
C PRO A 74 8.00 -9.20 3.36
N LYS A 75 8.95 -9.31 2.42
CA LYS A 75 10.20 -8.54 2.45
C LYS A 75 9.94 -7.03 2.27
N LEU A 76 8.98 -6.66 1.43
CA LEU A 76 8.57 -5.27 1.25
C LEU A 76 7.98 -4.70 2.55
N LEU A 77 7.05 -5.42 3.19
CA LEU A 77 6.42 -4.99 4.45
C LEU A 77 7.43 -4.88 5.59
N GLN A 78 8.38 -5.82 5.70
CA GLN A 78 9.48 -5.72 6.67
C GLN A 78 10.34 -4.47 6.45
N SER A 79 10.59 -4.13 5.19
CA SER A 79 11.32 -2.90 4.85
C SER A 79 10.52 -1.65 5.20
N CYS A 80 9.19 -1.68 5.00
CA CYS A 80 8.29 -0.59 5.40
C CYS A 80 8.26 -0.39 6.92
N LYS A 81 8.27 -1.49 7.70
CA LYS A 81 8.37 -1.41 9.16
C LYS A 81 9.60 -0.63 9.61
N ASN A 82 10.73 -0.79 8.94
CA ASN A 82 11.96 -0.06 9.25
C ASN A 82 11.92 1.43 8.86
N LEU A 83 11.01 1.81 7.95
CA LEU A 83 10.78 3.20 7.54
C LEU A 83 9.80 3.94 8.43
N LEU A 84 9.01 3.25 9.26
CA LEU A 84 8.12 3.91 10.20
C LEU A 84 8.92 4.74 11.23
N SER A 85 8.40 5.91 11.57
CA SER A 85 8.91 6.77 12.65
C SER A 85 8.68 6.12 14.02
N ASP A 86 9.15 6.78 15.08
CA ASP A 86 8.91 6.35 16.46
C ASP A 86 7.47 6.59 16.91
N SER A 87 6.68 7.35 16.14
CA SER A 87 5.27 7.65 16.43
C SER A 87 4.41 7.51 15.17
N PRO A 88 4.39 6.31 14.55
CA PRO A 88 3.65 6.10 13.32
C PRO A 88 2.15 6.26 13.57
N LYS A 89 1.43 6.67 12.53
CA LYS A 89 -0.02 6.89 12.55
C LYS A 89 -0.74 5.76 11.84
N PHE A 90 -0.24 5.33 10.68
CA PHE A 90 -0.87 4.24 9.95
C PHE A 90 0.05 3.56 8.93
N ILE A 91 -0.32 2.33 8.58
CA ILE A 91 0.11 1.68 7.34
C ILE A 91 -1.10 1.03 6.67
N ALA A 92 -1.26 1.23 5.38
CA ALA A 92 -2.34 0.64 4.59
C ALA A 92 -1.79 0.03 3.30
N LEU A 93 -2.37 -1.10 2.92
CA LEU A 93 -2.01 -1.87 1.73
C LEU A 93 -3.29 -2.23 0.97
N THR A 94 -3.30 -1.96 -0.33
CA THR A 94 -4.31 -2.46 -1.28
C THR A 94 -3.69 -3.43 -2.26
N THR A 95 -4.45 -4.43 -2.71
CA THR A 95 -4.03 -5.25 -3.84
C THR A 95 -5.21 -5.80 -4.63
N TYR A 96 -5.01 -5.88 -5.94
CA TYR A 96 -5.92 -6.48 -6.91
C TYR A 96 -5.57 -7.96 -7.18
N ALA A 97 -4.68 -8.56 -6.39
CA ALA A 97 -4.19 -9.92 -6.60
C ALA A 97 -5.26 -10.97 -6.29
N LEU A 98 -5.97 -11.42 -7.32
CA LEU A 98 -7.11 -12.36 -7.30
C LEU A 98 -6.92 -13.69 -6.54
N ARG A 99 -5.68 -14.04 -6.16
CA ARG A 99 -5.37 -15.29 -5.43
C ARG A 99 -5.12 -15.08 -3.93
N LEU A 100 -5.01 -13.84 -3.47
CA LEU A 100 -4.86 -13.53 -2.05
C LEU A 100 -6.22 -13.24 -1.44
N SER A 101 -6.46 -13.76 -0.23
CA SER A 101 -7.61 -13.35 0.58
C SER A 101 -7.24 -12.16 1.47
N SER A 102 -8.22 -11.34 1.85
CA SER A 102 -8.04 -10.27 2.84
C SER A 102 -7.52 -10.81 4.18
N THR A 103 -7.95 -12.02 4.57
CA THR A 103 -7.46 -12.73 5.76
C THR A 103 -5.96 -13.04 5.67
N SER A 104 -5.50 -13.57 4.53
CA SER A 104 -4.07 -13.86 4.32
C SER A 104 -3.22 -12.60 4.44
N LEU A 105 -3.73 -11.49 3.89
CA LEU A 105 -3.07 -10.18 3.97
C LEU A 105 -3.03 -9.64 5.40
N GLY A 106 -4.14 -9.81 6.13
CA GLY A 106 -4.26 -9.46 7.54
C GLY A 106 -3.27 -10.22 8.41
N ASN A 107 -3.21 -11.54 8.26
CA ASN A 107 -2.30 -12.41 9.01
C ASN A 107 -0.84 -12.03 8.77
N LEU A 108 -0.44 -11.78 7.52
CA LEU A 108 0.92 -11.34 7.19
C LEU A 108 1.28 -10.00 7.87
N MET A 109 0.37 -9.02 7.81
CA MET A 109 0.59 -7.74 8.49
C MET A 109 0.63 -7.91 10.01
N GLN A 110 -0.22 -8.74 10.60
CA GLN A 110 -0.23 -9.00 12.03
C GLN A 110 1.08 -9.69 12.46
N GLU A 111 1.58 -10.63 11.66
CA GLU A 111 2.85 -11.30 11.91
C GLU A 111 4.04 -10.33 11.92
N ILE A 112 4.09 -9.39 10.98
CA ILE A 112 5.21 -8.45 10.83
C ILE A 112 5.14 -7.33 11.87
N PHE A 113 3.97 -6.74 12.06
CA PHE A 113 3.79 -5.54 12.89
C PHE A 113 3.40 -5.83 14.33
N LYS A 114 2.97 -7.07 14.65
CA LYS A 114 2.60 -7.52 16.00
C LYS A 114 1.55 -6.61 16.66
N THR A 115 0.58 -6.14 15.88
CA THR A 115 -0.49 -5.24 16.33
C THR A 115 -1.82 -5.62 15.70
N THR A 116 -2.90 -4.93 16.10
CA THR A 116 -4.25 -5.14 15.56
C THR A 116 -4.32 -4.68 14.11
N VAL A 117 -4.82 -5.56 13.25
CA VAL A 117 -4.96 -5.32 11.82
C VAL A 117 -6.43 -5.32 11.44
N THR A 118 -6.85 -4.34 10.64
CA THR A 118 -8.15 -4.34 9.98
C THR A 118 -7.94 -4.72 8.52
N SER A 119 -8.63 -5.77 8.07
CA SER A 119 -8.56 -6.23 6.67
C SER A 119 -9.96 -6.47 6.13
N GLY A 120 -10.11 -6.37 4.82
CA GLY A 120 -11.40 -6.59 4.16
C GLY A 120 -11.34 -6.39 2.66
N GLU A 121 -12.51 -6.22 2.05
CA GLU A 121 -12.65 -5.91 0.63
C GLU A 121 -13.00 -4.44 0.43
N LEU A 122 -12.36 -3.83 -0.57
CA LEU A 122 -12.82 -2.59 -1.16
C LEU A 122 -13.89 -2.94 -2.19
N THR A 123 -15.03 -2.27 -2.07
CA THR A 123 -16.19 -2.50 -2.92
C THR A 123 -16.68 -1.19 -3.51
N VAL A 124 -17.21 -1.25 -4.73
CA VAL A 124 -17.89 -0.14 -5.41
C VAL A 124 -19.39 -0.43 -5.41
N LYS A 125 -20.19 0.53 -4.96
CA LYS A 125 -21.65 0.40 -4.98
C LYS A 125 -22.21 0.73 -6.37
N GLU A 126 -23.09 -0.12 -6.90
CA GLU A 126 -23.83 0.20 -8.14
C GLU A 126 -24.72 1.44 -7.93
N LYS A 127 -24.85 2.31 -8.95
CA LYS A 127 -25.59 3.57 -8.83
C LYS A 127 -27.11 3.36 -8.59
N ASN A 128 -27.68 2.37 -9.25
CA ASN A 128 -29.14 2.15 -9.31
C ASN A 128 -29.60 0.89 -8.57
N ARG A 129 -28.70 0.21 -7.85
CA ARG A 129 -28.96 -1.06 -7.15
C ARG A 129 -28.14 -1.09 -5.86
N ASP A 130 -28.59 -1.81 -4.85
CA ASP A 130 -27.87 -1.95 -3.57
C ASP A 130 -26.76 -3.01 -3.61
N ARG A 131 -26.23 -3.31 -4.80
CA ARG A 131 -25.19 -4.32 -4.98
C ARG A 131 -23.81 -3.69 -4.78
N MET A 132 -22.98 -4.36 -3.99
CA MET A 132 -21.56 -4.04 -3.83
C MET A 132 -20.72 -4.91 -4.78
N LEU A 133 -19.85 -4.28 -5.55
CA LEU A 133 -18.93 -4.92 -6.49
C LEU A 133 -17.51 -4.92 -5.92
N PRO A 134 -16.92 -6.07 -5.56
CA PRO A 134 -15.54 -6.14 -5.10
C PRO A 134 -14.56 -5.60 -6.15
N SER A 135 -13.64 -4.74 -5.73
CA SER A 135 -12.64 -4.13 -6.60
C SER A 135 -11.21 -4.49 -6.17
N ALA A 136 -10.94 -4.58 -4.88
CA ALA A 136 -9.64 -4.95 -4.33
C ALA A 136 -9.79 -5.52 -2.92
N ILE A 137 -8.73 -6.11 -2.37
CA ILE A 137 -8.61 -6.36 -0.93
C ILE A 137 -7.73 -5.29 -0.30
N TYR A 138 -7.96 -5.03 0.98
CA TYR A 138 -7.12 -4.13 1.76
C TYR A 138 -6.73 -4.75 3.11
N SER A 139 -5.64 -4.24 3.66
CA SER A 139 -5.24 -4.47 5.04
C SER A 139 -4.56 -3.21 5.59
N ARG A 140 -4.89 -2.83 6.82
CA ARG A 140 -4.40 -1.60 7.45
C ARG A 140 -4.18 -1.74 8.95
N ILE A 141 -3.30 -0.90 9.46
CA ILE A 141 -3.04 -0.68 10.87
C ILE A 141 -3.19 0.82 11.13
N ALA A 142 -3.89 1.15 12.21
CA ALA A 142 -3.77 2.43 12.90
C ALA A 142 -3.04 2.15 14.22
N PHE A 143 -1.94 2.85 14.47
CA PHE A 143 -1.09 2.64 15.65
C PHE A 143 -1.61 3.40 16.85
#